data_AF-A0A6P1NHM2-F1
#
_entry.id   AF-A0A6P1NHM2-F1
#
_cell.length_a   1.000
_cell.length_b   1.000
_cell.length_c   1.000
_cell.angle_alpha   90.00
_cell.angle_beta   90.00
_cell.angle_gamma   90.00
#
_symmetry.space_group_name_H-M   'P 1'
#
loop_
_entity.id
_entity.type
_entity.pdbx_description
1 polymer ?
#
loop_
_entity_poly.entity_id
_entity_poly.type
_entity_poly.pdbx_seq_one_letter_code
_entity_poly.pdbx_strand_id
1 'polypeptide(L)'
;MQQAVMTAALLLDHGVAATNIGRYPASNHVWAVQGGDITNNSPLVILVDDHTASAAEILAATLADHQRGVVIGSVTYGKGLIQTIGQLPNKGEIFITWSRNFGPLGEPIQDLGVMPQICLSASNGPSPSEQLAALKRGYSLQSSLIKEARSLRTGEDRQKIMKIRQRCPAVTDETIGLTTAFNLLASPRAYKAALQSVPNFVTAPQKKSDQL
;
A
#
# COMPACT_ATOMS: atom_id res chain seq x y z
N MET A 1 -4.83 -13.23 -2.33
CA MET A 1 -3.38 -13.02 -2.45
C MET A 1 -2.92 -13.27 -3.88
N GLN A 2 -2.92 -14.53 -4.37
CA GLN A 2 -2.46 -14.87 -5.72
C GLN A 2 -3.07 -13.99 -6.84
N GLN A 3 -4.38 -13.73 -6.79
CA GLN A 3 -5.03 -12.85 -7.78
C GLN A 3 -4.48 -11.42 -7.77
N ALA A 4 -4.17 -10.84 -6.61
CA ALA A 4 -3.57 -9.50 -6.54
C ALA A 4 -2.18 -9.47 -7.19
N VAL A 5 -1.38 -10.53 -6.98
CA VAL A 5 -0.05 -10.67 -7.58
C VAL A 5 -0.15 -10.83 -9.10
N MET A 6 -1.11 -11.63 -9.58
CA MET A 6 -1.38 -11.81 -11.00
C MET A 6 -1.86 -10.51 -11.66
N THR A 7 -2.75 -9.76 -11.01
CA THR A 7 -3.17 -8.44 -11.50
C THR A 7 -2.02 -7.45 -11.52
N ALA A 8 -1.17 -7.43 -10.49
CA ALA A 8 0.03 -6.60 -10.48
C ALA A 8 0.99 -6.96 -11.63
N ALA A 9 1.11 -8.25 -11.97
CA ALA A 9 1.94 -8.73 -13.10
C ALA A 9 1.49 -8.24 -14.48
N LEU A 10 0.25 -7.75 -14.62
CA LEU A 10 -0.19 -7.10 -15.85
C LEU A 10 0.34 -5.66 -15.98
N LEU A 11 0.81 -5.07 -14.89
CA LEU A 11 1.16 -3.65 -14.78
C LEU A 11 2.62 -3.43 -14.37
N LEU A 12 3.30 -4.48 -13.95
CA LEU A 12 4.68 -4.49 -13.47
C LEU A 12 5.45 -5.65 -14.09
N ASP A 13 6.65 -5.35 -14.60
CA ASP A 13 7.51 -6.36 -15.23
C ASP A 13 8.10 -7.32 -14.19
N HIS A 14 8.60 -6.77 -13.07
CA HIS A 14 9.25 -7.54 -12.02
C HIS A 14 9.18 -6.82 -10.67
N GLY A 15 9.39 -7.58 -9.58
CA GLY A 15 9.52 -7.02 -8.23
C GLY A 15 8.93 -7.94 -7.17
N VAL A 16 8.96 -7.50 -5.91
CA VAL A 16 8.21 -8.17 -4.82
C VAL A 16 6.86 -7.47 -4.68
N ALA A 17 5.75 -8.21 -4.73
CA ALA A 17 4.42 -7.69 -4.43
C ALA A 17 4.15 -7.63 -2.92
N ALA A 18 4.50 -8.71 -2.21
CA ALA A 18 4.30 -8.79 -0.78
C ALA A 18 5.16 -9.88 -0.17
N THR A 19 5.38 -9.76 1.14
CA THR A 19 5.99 -10.83 1.94
C THR A 19 5.03 -11.29 3.03
N ASN A 20 4.99 -12.60 3.23
CA ASN A 20 4.29 -13.25 4.32
C ASN A 20 5.30 -13.65 5.38
N ILE A 21 5.03 -13.26 6.63
CA ILE A 21 5.84 -13.67 7.77
C ILE A 21 4.90 -14.19 8.85
N GLY A 22 5.15 -15.39 9.33
CA GLY A 22 4.43 -15.97 10.46
C GLY A 22 5.34 -16.75 11.40
N ARG A 23 4.73 -17.45 12.35
CA ARG A 23 5.44 -18.16 13.42
C ARG A 23 6.14 -19.43 12.94
N TYR A 24 5.60 -20.07 11.91
CA TYR A 24 6.13 -21.31 11.36
C TYR A 24 6.90 -20.99 10.08
N PRO A 25 8.10 -21.58 9.85
CA PRO A 25 8.84 -21.33 8.62
C PRO A 25 8.04 -21.57 7.33
N ALA A 26 7.15 -22.57 7.35
CA ALA A 26 6.25 -22.89 6.23
C ALA A 26 5.16 -21.83 5.96
N SER A 27 4.95 -20.87 6.87
CA SER A 27 4.03 -19.75 6.65
C SER A 27 4.70 -18.52 6.04
N ASN A 28 6.03 -18.56 5.90
CA ASN A 28 6.78 -17.50 5.24
C ASN A 28 6.74 -17.69 3.72
N HIS A 29 6.45 -16.63 3.00
CA HIS A 29 6.38 -16.66 1.54
C HIS A 29 6.71 -15.30 0.95
N VAL A 30 7.47 -15.27 -0.15
CA VAL A 30 7.72 -14.05 -0.91
C VAL A 30 6.92 -14.14 -2.20
N TRP A 31 5.99 -13.21 -2.39
CA TRP A 31 5.21 -13.11 -3.61
C TRP A 31 5.94 -12.19 -4.58
N ALA A 32 6.69 -12.79 -5.51
CA ALA A 32 7.30 -12.05 -6.59
C ALA A 32 6.31 -11.85 -7.75
N VAL A 33 6.43 -10.70 -8.40
CA VAL A 33 5.82 -10.38 -9.68
C VAL A 33 6.84 -10.71 -10.76
N GLN A 34 6.38 -11.46 -11.76
CA GLN A 34 7.07 -11.65 -13.04
C GLN A 34 6.00 -11.54 -14.11
N GLY A 35 6.06 -10.47 -14.89
CA GLY A 35 4.99 -10.11 -15.81
C GLY A 35 5.50 -9.24 -16.94
N GLY A 36 4.57 -8.47 -17.50
CA GLY A 36 4.87 -7.47 -18.52
C GLY A 36 3.85 -6.37 -18.41
N ASP A 37 4.31 -5.12 -18.28
CA ASP A 37 3.41 -3.97 -18.23
C ASP A 37 2.68 -3.79 -19.56
N ILE A 38 1.45 -4.29 -19.63
CA ILE A 38 0.61 -4.24 -20.84
C ILE A 38 0.24 -2.81 -21.25
N THR A 39 0.44 -1.85 -20.35
CA THR A 39 0.06 -0.45 -20.57
C THR A 39 1.25 0.41 -21.01
N ASN A 40 2.44 -0.18 -21.21
CA ASN A 40 3.66 0.50 -21.68
C ASN A 40 3.99 1.78 -20.87
N ASN A 41 4.04 1.67 -19.54
CA ASN A 41 4.28 2.78 -18.62
C ASN A 41 3.25 3.93 -18.72
N SER A 42 2.04 3.67 -19.22
CA SER A 42 0.97 4.66 -19.18
C SER A 42 0.67 5.06 -17.73
N PRO A 43 0.42 6.36 -17.47
CA PRO A 43 0.08 6.83 -16.14
C PRO A 43 -1.13 6.08 -15.56
N LEU A 44 -0.94 5.52 -14.37
CA LEU A 44 -1.92 4.72 -13.64
C LEU A 44 -2.28 5.40 -12.32
N VAL A 45 -3.57 5.48 -12.03
CA VAL A 45 -4.12 5.90 -10.74
C VAL A 45 -4.95 4.77 -10.15
N ILE A 46 -4.82 4.56 -8.84
CA ILE A 46 -5.55 3.55 -8.08
C ILE A 46 -6.41 4.30 -7.07
N LEU A 47 -7.74 4.11 -7.17
CA LEU A 47 -8.68 4.67 -6.21
C LEU A 47 -8.91 3.68 -5.08
N VAL A 48 -8.81 4.16 -3.84
CA VAL A 48 -9.00 3.34 -2.63
C VAL A 48 -9.82 4.09 -1.59
N ASP A 49 -10.39 3.33 -0.67
CA ASP A 49 -11.18 3.81 0.45
C ASP A 49 -10.94 2.96 1.70
N ASP A 50 -11.63 3.26 2.79
CA ASP A 50 -11.56 2.53 4.06
C ASP A 50 -12.14 1.11 3.98
N HIS A 51 -12.87 0.79 2.91
CA HIS A 51 -13.41 -0.55 2.62
C HIS A 51 -12.46 -1.41 1.78
N THR A 52 -11.45 -0.80 1.18
CA THR A 52 -10.38 -1.49 0.45
C THR A 52 -9.59 -2.36 1.42
N ALA A 53 -9.64 -3.68 1.24
CA ALA A 53 -9.09 -4.63 2.21
C ALA A 53 -8.37 -5.82 1.56
N SER A 54 -7.46 -6.45 2.31
CA SER A 54 -6.85 -7.73 1.96
C SER A 54 -6.11 -7.69 0.61
N ALA A 55 -6.53 -8.47 -0.38
CA ALA A 55 -5.88 -8.56 -1.68
C ALA A 55 -5.81 -7.20 -2.41
N ALA A 56 -6.81 -6.34 -2.25
CA ALA A 56 -6.82 -5.01 -2.85
C ALA A 56 -5.75 -4.09 -2.24
N GLU A 57 -5.50 -4.21 -0.93
CA GLU A 57 -4.43 -3.48 -0.25
C GLU A 57 -3.06 -3.91 -0.76
N ILE A 58 -2.87 -5.21 -0.98
CA ILE A 58 -1.61 -5.74 -1.55
C ILE A 58 -1.39 -5.19 -2.96
N LEU A 59 -2.42 -5.18 -3.81
CA LEU A 59 -2.32 -4.62 -5.16
C LEU A 59 -1.96 -3.13 -5.10
N ALA A 60 -2.65 -2.35 -4.28
CA ALA A 60 -2.40 -0.91 -4.13
C ALA A 60 -0.99 -0.63 -3.60
N ALA A 61 -0.55 -1.34 -2.55
CA ALA A 61 0.79 -1.22 -1.97
C ALA A 61 1.86 -1.59 -3.01
N THR A 62 1.68 -2.71 -3.72
CA THR A 62 2.61 -3.17 -4.76
C THR A 62 2.83 -2.09 -5.81
N LEU A 63 1.74 -1.58 -6.39
CA LEU A 63 1.85 -0.58 -7.46
C LEU A 63 2.38 0.76 -6.96
N ALA A 64 2.07 1.15 -5.72
CA ALA A 64 2.60 2.38 -5.11
C ALA A 64 4.09 2.29 -4.82
N ASP A 65 4.55 1.20 -4.21
CA ASP A 65 5.93 1.00 -3.75
C ASP A 65 6.91 0.79 -4.90
N HIS A 66 6.47 0.19 -5.99
CA HIS A 66 7.23 0.13 -7.23
C HIS A 66 7.16 1.43 -8.05
N GLN A 67 6.55 2.50 -7.51
CA GLN A 67 6.34 3.77 -8.21
C GLN A 67 5.67 3.60 -9.58
N ARG A 68 4.82 2.60 -9.71
CA ARG A 68 4.10 2.30 -10.95
C ARG A 68 2.77 3.02 -11.02
N GLY A 69 2.08 3.18 -9.89
CA GLY A 69 0.79 3.84 -9.81
C GLY A 69 0.71 4.80 -8.64
N VAL A 70 -0.16 5.80 -8.77
CA VAL A 70 -0.47 6.75 -7.69
C VAL A 70 -1.77 6.32 -7.02
N VAL A 71 -1.73 6.07 -5.71
CA VAL A 71 -2.92 5.76 -4.91
C VAL A 71 -3.55 7.06 -4.44
N ILE A 72 -4.85 7.21 -4.69
CA ILE A 72 -5.66 8.38 -4.31
C ILE A 72 -6.86 7.87 -3.53
N GLY A 73 -7.20 8.49 -2.41
CA GLY A 73 -8.30 8.01 -1.60
C GLY A 73 -8.26 8.39 -0.13
N SER A 74 -8.74 7.48 0.71
CA SER A 74 -8.51 7.47 2.15
C SER A 74 -7.61 6.30 2.55
N VAL A 75 -7.17 6.28 3.81
CA VAL A 75 -6.42 5.12 4.33
C VAL A 75 -7.27 3.85 4.27
N THR A 76 -6.69 2.77 3.76
CA THR A 76 -7.41 1.51 3.57
C THR A 76 -7.72 0.78 4.88
N TYR A 77 -8.46 -0.33 4.81
CA TYR A 77 -8.97 -1.03 5.99
C TYR A 77 -7.86 -1.44 6.97
N GLY A 78 -6.76 -2.02 6.49
CA GLY A 78 -5.66 -2.56 7.30
C GLY A 78 -5.81 -4.06 7.60
N LYS A 79 -6.35 -4.85 6.67
CA LYS A 79 -6.53 -6.30 6.83
C LYS A 79 -5.30 -7.04 6.30
N GLY A 80 -4.28 -7.11 7.14
CA GLY A 80 -2.99 -7.74 6.83
C GLY A 80 -2.84 -9.18 7.32
N LEU A 81 -3.87 -9.82 7.89
CA LEU A 81 -3.78 -11.21 8.36
C LEU A 81 -4.20 -12.20 7.28
N ILE A 82 -3.40 -13.25 7.08
CA ILE A 82 -3.81 -14.47 6.36
C ILE A 82 -4.28 -15.49 7.38
N GLN A 83 -5.46 -16.05 7.12
CA GLN A 83 -6.04 -17.12 7.93
C GLN A 83 -6.02 -18.43 7.12
N THR A 84 -5.77 -19.53 7.82
CA THR A 84 -5.95 -20.89 7.30
C THR A 84 -7.15 -21.53 7.99
N ILE A 85 -7.84 -22.41 7.29
CA ILE A 85 -9.02 -23.13 7.78
C ILE A 85 -8.63 -24.57 8.05
N GLY A 86 -8.76 -25.00 9.30
CA GLY A 86 -8.62 -26.40 9.70
C GLY A 86 -9.98 -27.06 9.86
N GLN A 87 -10.13 -28.29 9.37
CA GLN A 87 -11.32 -29.11 9.60
C GLN A 87 -11.15 -29.91 10.89
N LEU A 88 -12.19 -29.94 11.72
CA LEU A 88 -12.23 -30.69 12.98
C LEU A 88 -12.94 -32.04 12.78
N PRO A 89 -12.66 -33.05 13.62
CA PRO A 89 -13.29 -34.38 13.51
C PRO A 89 -14.82 -34.37 13.57
N ASN A 90 -15.41 -33.35 14.19
CA ASN A 90 -16.86 -33.15 14.31
C ASN A 90 -17.47 -32.37 13.13
N LYS A 91 -16.74 -32.17 12.01
CA LYS A 91 -17.13 -31.32 10.87
C LYS A 91 -17.24 -29.82 11.20
N GLY A 92 -16.70 -29.39 12.35
CA GLY A 92 -16.51 -27.98 12.64
C GLY A 92 -15.28 -27.42 11.93
N GLU A 93 -15.19 -26.10 11.85
CA GLU A 93 -14.06 -25.39 11.24
C GLU A 93 -13.35 -24.53 12.28
N ILE A 94 -12.02 -24.46 12.19
CA ILE A 94 -11.21 -23.55 12.99
C ILE A 94 -10.46 -22.59 12.08
N PHE A 95 -10.60 -21.30 12.36
CA PHE A 95 -9.90 -20.23 11.67
C PHE A 95 -8.67 -19.83 12.47
N ILE A 96 -7.49 -20.06 11.91
CA ILE A 96 -6.21 -19.77 12.58
C ILE A 96 -5.44 -18.75 11.75
N THR A 97 -4.97 -17.69 12.40
CA THR A 97 -4.04 -16.75 11.74
C THR A 97 -2.71 -17.46 11.44
N TRP A 98 -2.39 -17.55 10.15
CA TRP A 98 -1.23 -18.27 9.62
C TRP A 98 0.00 -17.37 9.47
N SER A 99 -0.19 -16.18 8.89
CA SER A 99 0.87 -15.21 8.62
C SER A 99 0.34 -13.78 8.57
N ARG A 100 1.24 -12.80 8.64
CA ARG A 100 0.98 -11.40 8.35
C ARG A 100 1.52 -11.03 6.97
N ASN A 101 0.82 -10.15 6.27
CA ASN A 101 1.24 -9.54 5.03
C ASN A 101 2.02 -8.26 5.29
N PHE A 102 3.10 -8.11 4.54
CA PHE A 102 3.95 -6.93 4.48
C PHE A 102 3.99 -6.43 3.04
N GLY A 103 3.97 -5.11 2.88
CA GLY A 103 4.20 -4.50 1.58
C GLY A 103 5.63 -4.70 1.10
N PRO A 104 5.93 -4.33 -0.16
CA PRO A 104 7.25 -4.50 -0.74
C PRO A 104 8.38 -3.84 0.05
N LEU A 105 8.12 -2.71 0.72
CA LEU A 105 9.10 -2.00 1.54
C LEU A 105 9.19 -2.51 2.99
N GLY A 106 8.48 -3.59 3.32
CA GLY A 106 8.54 -4.27 4.62
C GLY A 106 7.66 -3.66 5.70
N GLU A 107 6.79 -2.71 5.35
CA GLU A 107 5.79 -2.14 6.24
C GLU A 107 4.63 -3.13 6.47
N PRO A 108 4.09 -3.20 7.70
CA PRO A 108 2.95 -4.04 8.00
C PRO A 108 1.68 -3.45 7.40
N ILE A 109 0.90 -4.26 6.66
CA ILE A 109 -0.44 -3.86 6.21
C ILE A 109 -1.45 -3.93 7.36
N GLN A 110 -1.23 -4.83 8.31
CA GLN A 110 -2.14 -5.03 9.43
C GLN A 110 -2.25 -3.76 10.29
N ASP A 111 -3.49 -3.42 10.66
CA ASP A 111 -3.90 -2.26 11.47
C ASP A 111 -3.69 -0.89 10.81
N LEU A 112 -2.64 -0.70 10.01
CA LEU A 112 -2.35 0.56 9.32
C LEU A 112 -3.10 0.70 8.00
N GLY A 113 -3.09 -0.33 7.16
CA GLY A 113 -3.49 -0.25 5.76
C GLY A 113 -2.46 0.47 4.88
N VAL A 114 -2.87 0.77 3.65
CA VAL A 114 -2.12 1.52 2.66
C VAL A 114 -2.49 2.99 2.77
N MET A 115 -1.46 3.82 2.98
CA MET A 115 -1.62 5.26 3.02
C MET A 115 -1.56 5.83 1.59
N PRO A 116 -2.60 6.55 1.11
CA PRO A 116 -2.62 7.07 -0.25
C PRO A 116 -1.60 8.21 -0.46
N GLN A 117 -1.04 8.30 -1.67
CA GLN A 117 -0.17 9.41 -2.08
C GLN A 117 -0.91 10.75 -2.14
N ILE A 118 -2.22 10.72 -2.41
CA ILE A 118 -3.11 11.89 -2.36
C ILE A 118 -4.30 11.54 -1.46
N CYS A 119 -4.41 12.24 -0.34
CA CYS A 119 -5.55 12.07 0.55
C CYS A 119 -6.73 12.89 0.07
N LEU A 120 -7.90 12.26 -0.06
CA LEU A 120 -9.14 12.94 -0.42
C LEU A 120 -9.86 13.55 0.80
N SER A 121 -9.51 13.13 2.00
CA SER A 121 -10.10 13.66 3.23
C SER A 121 -9.40 14.96 3.66
N ALA A 122 -10.16 16.05 3.74
CA ALA A 122 -9.67 17.37 4.14
C ALA A 122 -9.80 17.63 5.66
N SER A 123 -10.19 16.63 6.45
CA SER A 123 -10.53 16.80 7.87
C SER A 123 -9.32 17.12 8.77
N ASN A 124 -8.19 16.45 8.54
CA ASN A 124 -6.99 16.53 9.38
C ASN A 124 -5.70 16.76 8.56
N GLY A 125 -5.83 17.33 7.37
CA GLY A 125 -4.73 17.49 6.43
C GLY A 125 -5.05 18.49 5.32
N PRO A 126 -4.09 18.73 4.40
CA PRO A 126 -4.31 19.61 3.26
C PRO A 126 -5.45 19.07 2.39
N SER A 127 -6.27 19.97 1.86
CA SER A 127 -7.33 19.61 0.92
C SER A 127 -6.77 18.98 -0.37
N PRO A 128 -7.58 18.23 -1.13
CA PRO A 128 -7.11 17.62 -2.38
C PRO A 128 -6.62 18.65 -3.40
N SER A 129 -7.24 19.84 -3.45
CA SER A 129 -6.84 20.94 -4.32
C SER A 129 -5.49 21.53 -3.93
N GLU A 130 -5.21 21.70 -2.63
CA GLU A 130 -3.90 22.14 -2.13
C GLU A 130 -2.80 21.12 -2.42
N GLN A 131 -3.09 19.83 -2.21
CA GLN A 131 -2.17 18.75 -2.56
C GLN A 131 -1.85 18.77 -4.05
N LEU A 132 -2.86 18.87 -4.91
CA LEU A 132 -2.66 18.93 -6.37
C LEU A 132 -1.88 20.19 -6.80
N ALA A 133 -2.12 21.33 -6.16
CA ALA A 133 -1.36 22.56 -6.42
C ALA A 133 0.12 22.42 -6.05
N ALA A 134 0.43 21.79 -4.92
CA ALA A 134 1.80 21.46 -4.52
C ALA A 134 2.46 20.48 -5.51
N LEU A 135 1.74 19.44 -5.94
CA LEU A 135 2.23 18.47 -6.92
C LEU A 135 2.55 19.13 -8.26
N LYS A 136 1.71 20.06 -8.73
CA LYS A 136 1.99 20.86 -9.94
C LYS A 136 3.26 21.71 -9.79
N ARG A 137 3.62 22.13 -8.57
CA ARG A 137 4.90 22.79 -8.26
C ARG A 137 6.08 21.80 -8.14
N GLY A 138 5.82 20.50 -8.10
CA GLY A 138 6.82 19.44 -8.13
C GLY A 138 7.17 18.83 -6.77
N TYR A 139 6.35 19.03 -5.73
CA TYR A 139 6.55 18.42 -4.42
C TYR A 139 5.25 17.88 -3.85
N SER A 140 5.33 16.85 -2.98
CA SER A 140 4.16 16.25 -2.33
C SER A 140 4.10 16.62 -0.85
N LEU A 141 2.94 17.16 -0.44
CA LEU A 141 2.62 17.43 0.97
C LEU A 141 2.48 16.15 1.80
N GLN A 142 2.20 15.00 1.16
CA GLN A 142 1.99 13.71 1.82
C GLN A 142 3.27 12.90 2.02
N SER A 143 4.40 13.34 1.46
CA SER A 143 5.66 12.60 1.53
C SER A 143 6.10 12.27 2.97
N SER A 144 5.87 13.18 3.92
CA SER A 144 6.22 12.94 5.34
C SER A 144 5.34 11.87 5.99
N LEU A 145 4.02 11.94 5.75
CA LEU A 145 3.05 10.95 6.22
C LEU A 145 3.33 9.56 5.66
N ILE A 146 3.62 9.48 4.36
CA ILE A 146 3.94 8.24 3.67
C ILE A 146 5.20 7.59 4.22
N LYS A 147 6.25 8.39 4.44
CA LYS A 147 7.50 7.90 5.05
C LYS A 147 7.28 7.41 6.47
N GLU A 148 6.50 8.16 7.26
CA GLU A 148 6.14 7.76 8.62
C GLU A 148 5.35 6.44 8.63
N ALA A 149 4.32 6.32 7.79
CA ALA A 149 3.52 5.11 7.63
C ALA A 149 4.40 3.89 7.25
N ARG A 150 5.31 4.04 6.28
CA ARG A 150 6.21 2.97 5.82
C ARG A 150 7.37 2.67 6.80
N SER A 151 7.62 3.55 7.77
CA SER A 151 8.60 3.30 8.84
C SER A 151 8.05 2.41 9.95
N LEU A 152 6.73 2.21 10.02
CA LEU A 152 6.11 1.37 11.03
C LEU A 152 6.57 -0.10 10.90
N ARG A 153 6.66 -0.76 12.05
CA ARG A 153 7.03 -2.17 12.18
C ARG A 153 5.96 -2.91 12.98
N THR A 154 6.02 -4.23 12.99
CA THR A 154 5.09 -5.04 13.79
C THR A 154 5.26 -4.76 15.28
N GLY A 155 4.14 -4.62 16.00
CA GLY A 155 4.14 -4.41 17.44
C GLY A 155 4.24 -2.93 17.86
N GLU A 156 4.18 -2.01 16.89
CA GLU A 156 4.02 -0.58 17.16
C GLU A 156 2.75 -0.27 17.97
N ASP A 157 2.79 0.80 18.76
CA ASP A 157 1.68 1.20 19.62
C ASP A 157 0.43 1.56 18.79
N ARG A 158 -0.72 1.07 19.24
CA ARG A 158 -2.01 1.30 18.57
C ARG A 158 -2.35 2.78 18.52
N GLN A 159 -2.02 3.57 19.54
CA GLN A 159 -2.31 5.02 19.50
C GLN A 159 -1.48 5.72 18.42
N LYS A 160 -0.21 5.32 18.26
CA LYS A 160 0.64 5.81 17.17
C LYS A 160 0.06 5.46 15.79
N ILE A 161 -0.37 4.22 15.58
CA ILE A 161 -1.01 3.79 14.32
C ILE A 161 -2.28 4.61 14.06
N MET A 162 -3.14 4.79 15.07
CA MET A 162 -4.38 5.56 14.92
C MET A 162 -4.12 7.03 14.59
N LYS A 163 -3.11 7.66 15.20
CA LYS A 163 -2.71 9.04 14.87
C LYS A 163 -2.30 9.17 13.40
N ILE A 164 -1.55 8.21 12.87
CA ILE A 164 -1.14 8.19 11.46
C ILE A 164 -2.37 8.03 10.55
N ARG A 165 -3.28 7.08 10.86
CA ARG A 165 -4.52 6.87 10.10
C ARG A 165 -5.42 8.10 10.10
N GLN A 166 -5.52 8.79 11.22
CA GLN A 166 -6.35 9.99 11.37
C GLN A 166 -5.89 11.16 10.49
N ARG A 167 -4.65 11.16 9.96
CA ARG A 167 -4.18 12.17 9.00
C ARG A 167 -4.79 11.99 7.61
N CYS A 168 -5.37 10.82 7.31
CA CYS A 168 -6.14 10.60 6.09
C CYS A 168 -7.33 9.64 6.33
N PRO A 169 -8.36 10.08 7.04
CA PRO A 169 -9.49 9.23 7.40
C PRO A 169 -10.43 9.00 6.20
N ALA A 170 -11.47 8.18 6.40
CA ALA A 170 -12.47 7.86 5.40
C ALA A 170 -13.09 9.11 4.76
N VAL A 171 -13.47 8.98 3.48
CA VAL A 171 -14.04 10.05 2.66
C VAL A 171 -15.50 9.73 2.41
N THR A 172 -16.37 10.73 2.50
CA THR A 172 -17.83 10.55 2.32
C THR A 172 -18.30 10.85 0.90
N ASP A 173 -17.53 11.64 0.13
CA ASP A 173 -17.85 12.01 -1.24
C ASP A 173 -16.98 11.21 -2.22
N GLU A 174 -17.58 10.24 -2.91
CA GLU A 174 -16.87 9.40 -3.88
C GLU A 174 -16.54 10.15 -5.19
N THR A 175 -17.25 11.25 -5.51
CA THR A 175 -17.10 11.96 -6.80
C THR A 175 -15.79 12.74 -6.90
N ILE A 176 -15.24 13.14 -5.75
CA ILE A 176 -13.98 13.87 -5.67
C ILE A 176 -12.78 13.02 -6.14
N GLY A 177 -12.88 11.70 -6.03
CA GLY A 177 -11.81 10.77 -6.41
C GLY A 177 -11.52 10.78 -7.90
N LEU A 178 -12.56 10.64 -8.72
CA LEU A 178 -12.43 10.64 -10.18
C LEU A 178 -11.91 11.98 -10.71
N THR A 179 -12.47 13.09 -10.21
CA THR A 179 -12.05 14.43 -10.62
C THR A 179 -10.57 14.68 -10.26
N THR A 180 -10.14 14.25 -9.08
CA THR A 180 -8.73 14.36 -8.66
C THR A 180 -7.82 13.49 -9.51
N ALA A 181 -8.24 12.26 -9.83
CA ALA A 181 -7.50 11.35 -10.69
C ALA A 181 -7.28 11.92 -12.10
N PHE A 182 -8.33 12.40 -12.76
CA PHE A 182 -8.21 13.00 -14.09
C PHE A 182 -7.31 14.23 -14.10
N ASN A 183 -7.45 15.10 -13.10
CA ASN A 183 -6.61 16.28 -12.97
C ASN A 183 -5.12 15.94 -12.74
N LEU A 184 -4.83 14.86 -12.02
CA LEU A 184 -3.47 14.38 -11.83
C LEU A 184 -2.89 13.83 -13.14
N LEU A 185 -3.65 12.97 -13.83
CA LEU A 185 -3.25 12.36 -15.10
C LEU A 185 -3.02 13.40 -16.20
N ALA A 186 -3.77 14.51 -16.19
CA ALA A 186 -3.59 15.63 -17.11
C ALA A 186 -2.29 16.43 -16.88
N SER A 187 -1.56 16.21 -15.77
CA SER A 187 -0.33 16.93 -15.45
C SER A 187 0.84 15.99 -15.19
N PRO A 188 1.71 15.75 -16.20
CA PRO A 188 2.86 14.85 -16.06
C PRO A 188 3.79 15.22 -14.89
N ARG A 189 3.98 16.53 -14.63
CA ARG A 189 4.77 17.02 -13.49
C ARG A 189 4.13 16.66 -12.16
N ALA A 190 2.82 16.86 -12.02
CA ALA A 190 2.10 16.51 -10.79
C ALA A 190 2.10 14.99 -10.56
N TYR A 191 1.88 14.21 -11.62
CA TYR A 191 1.92 12.75 -11.58
C TYR A 191 3.30 12.25 -11.11
N LYS A 192 4.38 12.76 -11.70
CA LYS A 192 5.75 12.41 -11.29
C LYS A 192 6.04 12.78 -9.83
N ALA A 193 5.62 13.95 -9.38
CA ALA A 193 5.79 14.38 -7.99
C ALA A 193 5.01 13.49 -7.02
N ALA A 194 3.84 12.97 -7.43
CA ALA A 194 3.04 12.07 -6.62
C ALA A 194 3.70 10.69 -6.50
N LEU A 195 4.23 10.14 -7.61
CA LEU A 195 5.01 8.89 -7.57
C LEU A 195 6.22 8.99 -6.63
N GLN A 196 6.95 10.09 -6.68
CA GLN A 196 8.16 10.33 -5.88
C GLN A 196 7.89 10.60 -4.38
N SER A 197 6.61 10.67 -3.97
CA SER A 197 6.26 10.79 -2.55
C SER A 197 6.54 9.50 -1.77
N VAL A 198 6.57 8.35 -2.47
CA VAL A 198 6.92 7.05 -1.93
C VAL A 198 8.44 6.91 -1.87
N PRO A 199 9.04 6.57 -0.71
CA PRO A 199 10.48 6.37 -0.60
C PRO A 199 10.93 5.24 -1.54
N ASN A 200 12.11 5.41 -2.14
CA ASN A 200 12.73 4.34 -2.92
C ASN A 200 13.00 3.12 -2.01
N PHE A 201 13.03 1.92 -2.61
CA PHE A 201 13.56 0.73 -1.96
C PHE A 201 14.93 1.05 -1.35
N VAL A 202 14.99 1.13 -0.02
CA VAL A 202 16.25 0.92 0.67
C VAL A 202 16.53 -0.56 0.45
N THR A 203 17.54 -0.87 -0.36
CA THR A 203 18.11 -2.22 -0.44
C THR A 203 18.17 -2.80 0.97
N ALA A 204 17.60 -3.99 1.16
CA ALA A 204 17.57 -4.69 2.44
C ALA A 204 18.93 -4.56 3.14
N PRO A 205 18.98 -4.43 4.49
CA PRO A 205 20.24 -4.46 5.19
C PRO A 205 20.99 -5.71 4.76
N GLN A 206 22.19 -5.54 4.20
CA GLN A 206 23.08 -6.65 3.93
C GLN A 206 23.13 -7.49 5.20
N LYS A 207 22.78 -8.77 5.11
CA LYS A 207 23.13 -9.74 6.14
C LYS A 207 24.61 -9.50 6.44
N LYS A 208 24.93 -9.02 7.64
CA LYS A 208 26.26 -9.28 8.18
C LYS A 208 26.39 -10.79 8.15
N SER A 209 27.26 -11.28 7.29
CA SER A 209 27.88 -12.57 7.47
C SER A 209 28.67 -12.47 8.77
N ASP A 210 28.04 -12.81 9.88
CA ASP A 210 28.79 -13.08 11.08
C ASP A 210 29.49 -14.42 10.83
N GLN A 211 30.72 -14.29 10.34
CA GLN A 211 31.81 -15.21 10.62
C GLN A 211 31.96 -15.29 12.14
N LEU A 212 31.71 -16.48 12.70
CA LEU A 212 32.53 -17.20 13.69
C LEU A 212 31.75 -18.42 14.19
#